data_AF-A0A3B8ZD01-F1
#
_entry.id   AF-A0A3B8ZD01-F1
#
_cell.length_a   1.000
_cell.length_b   1.000
_cell.length_c   1.000
_cell.angle_alpha   90.00
_cell.angle_beta   90.00
_cell.angle_gamma   90.00
#
_symmetry.space_group_name_H-M   'P 1'
#
loop_
_entity.id
_entity.type
_entity.pdbx_description
1 polymer ?
#
loop_
_entity_poly.entity_id
_entity_poly.type
_entity_poly.pdbx_seq_one_letter_code
_entity_poly.pdbx_strand_id
1 'polypeptide(L)'
;MRTSHGGEGAKDAGQGSTIAQSDFTQGMVRENSNALLSGSANMRPIQRGCTKPPPLLHGEEWANALSHALGALAAVLGAVVMARSAVGQTVMTAFTCLVFVFSAAAVFIVSALSHHLIHNPYVLRRLRAWDQGLIYVMISGTYTPLIWRYAEDPLRTPLLLAIWVAAAVG
;
A
#
# COMPACT_ATOMS: atom_id res chain seq x y z
N MET A 1 0.71 -57.47 68.29
CA MET A 1 1.83 -58.38 68.59
C MET A 1 1.73 -59.60 67.68
N ARG A 2 2.58 -59.69 66.65
CA ARG A 2 3.16 -60.89 66.01
C ARG A 2 3.43 -60.64 64.53
N THR A 3 4.70 -60.81 64.21
CA THR A 3 5.35 -60.83 62.91
C THR A 3 5.20 -62.21 62.25
N SER A 4 5.37 -62.24 60.92
CA SER A 4 6.42 -63.02 60.22
C SER A 4 5.95 -63.91 59.06
N HIS A 5 6.85 -63.96 58.05
CA HIS A 5 7.03 -64.94 56.96
C HIS A 5 5.96 -65.00 55.86
N GLY A 6 6.28 -65.20 54.58
CA GLY A 6 7.54 -65.52 53.89
C GLY A 6 7.22 -66.11 52.49
N GLY A 7 8.26 -66.31 51.66
CA GLY A 7 8.28 -67.18 50.47
C GLY A 7 7.74 -66.58 49.16
N GLU A 8 8.51 -66.34 48.10
CA GLU A 8 9.28 -67.26 47.23
C GLU A 8 8.41 -67.85 46.10
N GLY A 9 8.81 -67.67 44.83
CA GLY A 9 8.15 -68.33 43.69
C GLY A 9 8.36 -67.65 42.33
N ALA A 10 9.41 -68.05 41.63
CA ALA A 10 9.66 -67.77 40.22
C ALA A 10 8.55 -68.29 39.28
N LYS A 11 8.41 -67.69 38.08
CA LYS A 11 8.42 -68.39 36.76
C LYS A 11 7.96 -67.51 35.57
N ASP A 12 8.64 -67.73 34.45
CA ASP A 12 8.22 -67.66 33.04
C ASP A 12 7.89 -66.28 32.43
N ALA A 13 8.71 -65.74 31.50
CA ALA A 13 9.12 -66.18 30.16
C ALA A 13 8.20 -65.70 29.02
N GLY A 14 8.69 -64.69 28.29
CA GLY A 14 8.72 -64.61 26.83
C GLY A 14 7.45 -64.87 26.02
N GLN A 15 6.64 -63.81 25.79
CA GLN A 15 5.82 -63.64 24.58
C GLN A 15 5.17 -62.25 24.61
N GLY A 16 5.66 -61.30 23.83
CA GLY A 16 5.07 -59.95 23.81
C GLY A 16 5.53 -59.00 22.71
N SER A 17 6.64 -59.24 22.01
CA SER A 17 7.21 -58.22 21.12
C SER A 17 6.81 -58.32 19.64
N THR A 18 6.14 -59.39 19.19
CA THR A 18 5.90 -59.60 17.74
C THR A 18 4.57 -59.03 17.22
N ILE A 19 3.55 -58.85 18.06
CA ILE A 19 2.22 -58.38 17.61
C ILE A 19 2.15 -56.84 17.47
N ALA A 20 3.01 -56.09 18.16
CA ALA A 20 2.96 -54.63 18.16
C ALA A 20 3.48 -53.97 16.86
N GLN A 21 4.30 -54.66 16.04
CA GLN A 21 4.88 -54.06 14.84
C GLN A 21 3.96 -54.11 13.61
N SER A 22 3.12 -55.13 13.46
CA SER A 22 2.23 -55.25 12.29
C SER A 22 1.07 -54.24 12.32
N ASP A 23 0.55 -53.93 13.50
CA ASP A 23 -0.59 -53.01 13.67
C ASP A 23 -0.22 -51.56 13.36
N PHE A 24 1.01 -51.14 13.68
CA PHE A 24 1.46 -49.77 13.40
C PHE A 24 1.61 -49.50 11.89
N THR A 25 2.15 -50.46 11.14
CA THR A 25 2.22 -50.36 9.68
C THR A 25 0.85 -50.39 9.01
N GLN A 26 -0.11 -51.12 9.58
CA GLN A 26 -1.45 -51.24 9.00
C GLN A 26 -2.33 -49.99 9.25
N GLY A 27 -2.12 -49.28 10.36
CA GLY A 27 -2.77 -47.99 10.63
C GLY A 27 -2.33 -46.89 9.66
N MET A 28 -1.02 -46.80 9.39
CA MET A 28 -0.45 -45.71 8.58
C MET A 28 -0.87 -45.78 7.10
N VAL A 29 -1.05 -46.98 6.54
CA VAL A 29 -1.51 -47.18 5.16
C VAL A 29 -3.00 -46.82 5.00
N ARG A 30 -3.82 -47.04 6.03
CA ARG A 30 -5.25 -46.70 6.00
C ARG A 30 -5.51 -45.20 6.08
N GLU A 31 -4.70 -44.46 6.81
CA GLU A 31 -4.89 -43.01 6.97
C GLU A 31 -4.59 -42.23 5.68
N ASN A 32 -3.55 -42.65 4.93
CA ASN A 32 -3.17 -41.99 3.67
C ASN A 32 -4.15 -42.30 2.51
N SER A 33 -4.80 -43.47 2.55
CA SER A 33 -5.77 -43.87 1.53
C SER A 33 -7.06 -43.02 1.55
N ASN A 34 -7.44 -42.51 2.72
CA ASN A 34 -8.60 -41.63 2.88
C ASN A 34 -8.32 -40.18 2.45
N ALA A 35 -7.06 -39.73 2.51
CA ALA A 35 -6.67 -38.39 2.09
C ALA A 35 -6.74 -38.20 0.57
N LEU A 36 -6.45 -39.24 -0.21
CA LEU A 36 -6.47 -39.16 -1.68
C LEU A 36 -7.88 -39.25 -2.28
N LEU A 37 -8.84 -39.88 -1.59
CA LEU A 37 -10.25 -39.94 -2.01
C LEU A 37 -11.06 -38.69 -1.62
N SER A 38 -10.52 -37.83 -0.74
CA SER A 38 -11.09 -36.53 -0.38
C SER A 38 -10.51 -35.37 -1.21
N GLY A 39 -9.93 -35.67 -2.38
CA GLY A 39 -9.32 -34.69 -3.28
C GLY A 39 -10.20 -34.24 -4.46
N SER A 40 -11.49 -34.57 -4.47
CA SER A 40 -12.39 -34.23 -5.58
C SER A 40 -13.45 -33.20 -5.18
N ALA A 41 -13.48 -32.11 -5.93
CA ALA A 41 -14.56 -31.12 -6.03
C ALA A 41 -14.77 -30.18 -4.82
N ASN A 42 -13.83 -29.27 -4.58
CA ASN A 42 -14.22 -27.98 -3.98
C ASN A 42 -13.49 -26.81 -4.64
N MET A 43 -13.57 -26.74 -5.96
CA MET A 43 -13.31 -25.50 -6.68
C MET A 43 -14.51 -24.59 -6.45
N ARG A 44 -14.44 -23.79 -5.38
CA ARG A 44 -15.42 -22.74 -5.14
C ARG A 44 -15.34 -21.78 -6.35
N PRO A 45 -16.47 -21.43 -6.98
CA PRO A 45 -16.46 -20.38 -7.97
C PRO A 45 -15.85 -19.14 -7.30
N ILE A 46 -14.89 -18.49 -7.96
CA ILE A 46 -14.42 -17.16 -7.56
C ILE A 46 -15.61 -16.23 -7.77
N GLN A 47 -16.48 -16.19 -6.76
CA GLN A 47 -17.50 -15.18 -6.58
C GLN A 47 -16.73 -13.88 -6.44
N ARG A 48 -16.47 -13.20 -7.56
CA ARG A 48 -16.14 -11.78 -7.57
C ARG A 48 -17.40 -11.08 -7.07
N GLY A 49 -17.60 -11.12 -5.76
CA GLY A 49 -18.66 -10.42 -5.10
C GLY A 49 -18.61 -8.98 -5.56
N CYS A 50 -19.79 -8.41 -5.75
CA CYS A 50 -19.95 -6.96 -5.83
C CYS A 50 -19.39 -6.39 -4.52
N THR A 51 -18.08 -6.13 -4.46
CA THR A 51 -17.45 -5.58 -3.28
C THR A 51 -17.91 -4.15 -3.22
N LYS A 52 -18.92 -3.89 -2.37
CA LYS A 52 -19.18 -2.56 -1.84
C LYS A 52 -17.81 -1.96 -1.48
N PRO A 53 -17.45 -0.75 -1.95
CA PRO A 53 -16.18 -0.15 -1.57
C PRO A 53 -16.08 -0.22 -0.05
N PRO A 54 -14.91 -0.58 0.50
CA PRO A 54 -14.75 -0.68 1.95
C PRO A 54 -15.27 0.62 2.56
N PRO A 55 -16.09 0.56 3.62
CA PRO A 55 -16.52 1.77 4.31
C PRO A 55 -15.25 2.47 4.79
N LEU A 56 -14.93 3.62 4.18
CA LEU A 56 -13.81 4.43 4.63
C LEU A 56 -14.15 4.83 6.07
N LEU A 57 -13.23 4.57 6.99
CA LEU A 57 -13.39 5.03 8.36
C LEU A 57 -13.50 6.56 8.31
N HIS A 58 -14.44 7.15 9.05
CA HIS A 58 -14.64 8.61 9.08
C HIS A 58 -13.33 9.42 9.30
N GLY A 59 -12.32 8.81 9.95
CA GLY A 59 -10.99 9.39 10.12
C GLY A 59 -10.13 9.42 8.84
N GLU A 60 -10.27 8.45 7.94
CA GLU A 60 -9.55 8.40 6.66
C GLU A 60 -10.05 9.51 5.71
N GLU A 61 -11.36 9.75 5.69
CA GLU A 61 -11.96 10.83 4.90
C GLU A 61 -11.52 12.20 5.42
N TRP A 62 -11.43 12.37 6.73
CA TRP A 62 -10.98 13.62 7.35
C TRP A 62 -9.49 13.88 7.10
N ALA A 63 -8.63 12.86 7.19
CA ALA A 63 -7.21 12.98 6.87
C ALA A 63 -6.97 13.35 5.39
N ASN A 64 -7.78 12.77 4.49
CA ASN A 64 -7.70 13.08 3.05
C ASN A 64 -8.16 14.52 2.78
N ALA A 65 -9.26 14.95 3.40
CA ALA A 65 -9.76 16.33 3.30
C ALA A 65 -8.76 17.35 3.86
N LEU A 66 -8.13 17.05 5.01
CA LEU A 66 -7.14 17.92 5.63
C LEU A 66 -5.89 18.07 4.75
N SER A 67 -5.41 16.96 4.17
CA SER A 67 -4.25 16.97 3.28
C SER A 67 -4.51 17.81 2.03
N HIS A 68 -5.72 17.69 1.45
CA HIS A 68 -6.14 18.56 0.35
C HIS A 68 -6.24 20.03 0.77
N ALA A 69 -6.81 20.34 1.94
CA ALA A 69 -6.94 21.70 2.42
C ALA A 69 -5.58 22.36 2.72
N LEU A 70 -4.61 21.59 3.23
CA LEU A 70 -3.24 22.07 3.44
C LEU A 70 -2.50 22.28 2.12
N GLY A 71 -2.59 21.32 1.20
CA GLY A 71 -2.07 21.47 -0.16
C GLY A 71 -2.68 22.67 -0.86
N ALA A 72 -3.96 22.94 -0.58
CA ALA A 72 -4.68 24.05 -1.13
C ALA A 72 -4.16 25.42 -0.72
N LEU A 73 -3.99 25.57 0.60
CA LEU A 73 -3.48 26.79 1.18
C LEU A 73 -2.05 27.05 0.71
N ALA A 74 -1.20 26.01 0.68
CA ALA A 74 0.17 26.10 0.21
C ALA A 74 0.24 26.55 -1.26
N ALA A 75 -0.63 26.01 -2.12
CA ALA A 75 -0.75 26.41 -3.52
C ALA A 75 -1.08 27.89 -3.69
N VAL A 76 -2.09 28.40 -2.97
CA VAL A 76 -2.50 29.80 -3.05
C VAL A 76 -1.40 30.72 -2.55
N LEU A 77 -0.78 30.40 -1.41
CA LEU A 77 0.32 31.19 -0.85
C LEU A 77 1.52 31.23 -1.81
N GLY A 78 1.92 30.07 -2.35
CA GLY A 78 3.01 30.00 -3.32
C GLY A 78 2.68 30.78 -4.59
N ALA A 79 1.43 30.78 -5.06
CA ALA A 79 1.04 31.50 -6.27
C ALA A 79 1.13 33.02 -6.07
N VAL A 80 0.70 33.51 -4.90
CA VAL A 80 0.82 34.92 -4.54
C VAL A 80 2.28 35.35 -4.43
N VAL A 81 3.11 34.57 -3.73
CA VAL A 81 4.56 34.86 -3.61
C VAL A 81 5.22 34.88 -4.98
N MET A 82 4.91 33.91 -5.84
CA MET A 82 5.47 33.81 -7.19
C MET A 82 5.03 34.94 -8.10
N ALA A 83 3.73 35.27 -8.11
CA ALA A 83 3.20 36.39 -8.88
C ALA A 83 3.91 37.72 -8.52
N ARG A 84 4.20 37.94 -7.23
CA ARG A 84 4.99 39.10 -6.79
C ARG A 84 6.45 39.04 -7.24
N SER A 85 7.05 37.85 -7.19
CA SER A 85 8.46 37.65 -7.56
C SER A 85 8.72 37.77 -9.07
N ALA A 86 7.69 37.52 -9.91
CA ALA A 86 7.78 37.54 -11.36
C ALA A 86 7.64 38.93 -11.99
N VAL A 87 7.21 39.94 -11.22
CA VAL A 87 7.06 41.32 -11.73
C VAL A 87 8.43 41.86 -12.16
N GLY A 88 8.57 42.22 -13.44
CA GLY A 88 9.79 42.79 -14.01
C GLY A 88 10.92 41.78 -14.29
N GLN A 89 10.63 40.48 -14.25
CA GLN A 89 11.62 39.41 -14.46
C GLN A 89 11.63 38.86 -15.90
N THR A 90 12.59 37.97 -16.17
CA THR A 90 12.73 37.25 -17.43
C THR A 90 11.55 36.31 -17.72
N VAL A 91 11.34 35.99 -19.01
CA VAL A 91 10.34 35.02 -19.49
C VAL A 91 10.52 33.65 -18.83
N MET A 92 11.76 33.22 -18.57
CA MET A 92 12.03 31.93 -17.91
C MET A 92 11.55 31.91 -16.47
N THR A 93 11.70 33.02 -15.73
CA THR A 93 11.15 33.14 -14.37
C THR A 93 9.63 33.00 -14.39
N ALA A 94 8.95 33.66 -15.34
CA ALA A 94 7.51 33.52 -15.50
C ALA A 94 7.09 32.07 -15.84
N PHE A 95 7.85 31.39 -16.70
CA PHE A 95 7.60 29.99 -17.04
C PHE A 95 7.70 29.08 -15.80
N THR A 96 8.74 29.22 -14.97
CA THR A 96 8.87 28.42 -13.75
C THR A 96 7.75 28.68 -12.73
N CYS A 97 7.22 29.91 -12.68
CA CYS A 97 6.06 30.25 -11.87
C CYS A 97 4.79 29.59 -12.42
N LEU A 98 4.62 29.54 -13.75
CA LEU A 98 3.50 28.85 -14.39
C LEU A 98 3.53 27.35 -14.05
N VAL A 99 4.69 26.71 -14.12
CA VAL A 99 4.84 25.29 -13.76
C VAL A 99 4.29 25.02 -12.35
N PHE A 100 4.65 25.86 -11.37
CA PHE A 100 4.10 25.79 -10.02
C PHE A 100 2.56 25.97 -9.97
N VAL A 101 2.03 26.99 -10.66
CA VAL A 101 0.58 27.25 -10.66
C VAL A 101 -0.19 26.11 -11.33
N PHE A 102 0.34 25.54 -12.40
CA PHE A 102 -0.26 24.40 -13.10
C PHE A 102 -0.23 23.12 -12.27
N SER A 103 0.90 22.79 -11.66
CA SER A 103 0.99 21.62 -10.77
C SER A 103 0.02 21.75 -9.61
N ALA A 104 -0.13 22.96 -9.09
CA ALA A 104 -1.09 23.25 -8.04
C ALA A 104 -2.54 23.09 -8.48
N ALA A 105 -2.93 23.74 -9.57
CA ALA A 105 -4.27 23.62 -10.12
C ALA A 105 -4.64 22.16 -10.43
N ALA A 106 -3.69 21.36 -10.93
CA ALA A 106 -3.95 19.97 -11.27
C ALA A 106 -4.37 19.11 -10.06
N VAL A 107 -3.69 19.27 -8.90
CA VAL A 107 -4.07 18.58 -7.64
C VAL A 107 -5.51 18.91 -7.27
N PHE A 108 -5.89 20.19 -7.35
CA PHE A 108 -7.23 20.63 -7.01
C PHE A 108 -8.31 20.15 -7.96
N ILE A 109 -8.03 20.19 -9.27
CA ILE A 109 -8.96 19.74 -10.29
C ILE A 109 -9.25 18.25 -10.09
N VAL A 110 -8.23 17.43 -9.88
CA VAL A 110 -8.42 15.99 -9.65
C VAL A 110 -9.16 15.73 -8.34
N SER A 111 -8.85 16.47 -7.27
CA SER A 111 -9.59 16.40 -6.00
C SER A 111 -11.08 16.73 -6.18
N ALA A 112 -11.41 17.85 -6.81
CA ALA A 112 -12.80 18.26 -7.07
C ALA A 112 -13.53 17.25 -7.97
N LEU A 113 -12.84 16.74 -8.99
CA LEU A 113 -13.40 15.77 -9.92
C LEU A 113 -13.68 14.42 -9.24
N SER A 114 -12.87 14.04 -8.25
CA SER A 114 -13.08 12.81 -7.45
C SER A 114 -14.38 12.85 -6.64
N HIS A 115 -14.77 14.02 -6.13
CA HIS A 115 -16.02 14.22 -5.40
C HIS A 115 -17.26 14.24 -6.30
N HIS A 116 -17.13 14.68 -7.56
CA HIS A 116 -18.27 14.71 -8.47
C HIS A 116 -18.53 13.34 -9.12
N LEU A 117 -17.48 12.54 -9.36
CA LEU A 117 -17.57 11.29 -10.14
C LEU A 117 -17.67 10.02 -9.27
N ILE A 118 -18.17 10.14 -8.04
CA ILE A 118 -18.31 9.05 -7.05
C ILE A 118 -19.11 7.85 -7.60
N HIS A 119 -20.01 8.08 -8.56
CA HIS A 119 -20.89 7.06 -9.12
C HIS A 119 -20.20 6.05 -10.06
N ASN A 120 -18.98 6.33 -10.55
CA ASN A 120 -18.25 5.41 -11.44
C ASN A 120 -16.98 4.82 -10.78
N PRO A 121 -16.99 3.53 -10.39
CA PRO A 121 -15.87 2.91 -9.68
C PRO A 121 -14.60 2.73 -10.52
N TYR A 122 -14.69 2.77 -11.85
CA TYR A 122 -13.51 2.74 -12.74
C TYR A 122 -12.83 4.09 -12.80
N VAL A 123 -13.61 5.17 -12.90
CA VAL A 123 -13.10 6.55 -12.93
C VAL A 123 -12.50 6.92 -11.58
N LEU A 124 -13.16 6.55 -10.48
CA LEU A 124 -12.68 6.83 -9.12
C LEU A 124 -11.31 6.18 -8.84
N ARG A 125 -11.08 4.95 -9.33
CA ARG A 125 -9.77 4.28 -9.24
C ARG A 125 -8.67 5.00 -10.00
N ARG A 126 -8.97 5.46 -11.22
CA ARG A 126 -8.03 6.27 -12.02
C ARG A 126 -7.75 7.59 -11.32
N LEU A 127 -8.77 8.30 -10.82
CA LEU A 127 -8.58 9.57 -10.13
C LEU A 127 -7.70 9.45 -8.88
N ARG A 128 -7.83 8.36 -8.10
CA ARG A 128 -6.91 8.10 -6.98
C ARG A 128 -5.47 7.86 -7.42
N ALA A 129 -5.26 7.14 -8.53
CA ALA A 129 -3.92 6.97 -9.08
C ALA A 129 -3.33 8.31 -9.58
N TRP A 130 -4.15 9.16 -10.21
CA TRP A 130 -3.75 10.51 -10.60
C TRP A 130 -3.41 11.38 -9.40
N ASP A 131 -4.20 11.32 -8.34
CA ASP A 131 -3.98 12.09 -7.12
C ASP A 131 -2.64 11.72 -6.45
N GLN A 132 -2.31 10.43 -6.44
CA GLN A 132 -1.01 9.92 -5.96
C GLN A 132 0.18 10.39 -6.82
N GLY A 133 0.01 10.51 -8.14
CA GLY A 133 1.06 11.09 -9.00
C GLY A 133 1.15 12.62 -8.86
N LEU A 134 0.02 13.28 -8.69
CA LEU A 134 -0.06 14.75 -8.67
C LEU A 134 0.60 15.37 -7.45
N ILE A 135 0.67 14.67 -6.32
CA ILE A 135 1.43 15.17 -5.17
C ILE A 135 2.93 15.26 -5.50
N TYR A 136 3.49 14.28 -6.21
CA TYR A 136 4.90 14.32 -6.63
C TYR A 136 5.17 15.45 -7.63
N VAL A 137 4.25 15.65 -8.58
CA VAL A 137 4.30 16.77 -9.54
C VAL A 137 4.17 18.13 -8.86
N MET A 138 3.33 18.23 -7.83
CA MET A 138 3.20 19.45 -7.02
C MET A 138 4.48 19.76 -6.27
N ILE A 139 5.07 18.75 -5.62
CA ILE A 139 6.33 18.90 -4.89
C ILE A 139 7.42 19.42 -5.83
N SER A 140 7.65 18.78 -6.99
CA SER A 140 8.63 19.25 -7.98
C SER A 140 8.30 20.65 -8.52
N GLY A 141 7.02 20.94 -8.76
CA GLY A 141 6.53 22.24 -9.18
C GLY A 141 6.85 23.35 -8.18
N THR A 142 6.74 23.10 -6.88
CA THR A 142 7.12 24.08 -5.83
C THR A 142 8.61 24.39 -5.82
N TYR A 143 9.47 23.41 -6.05
CA TYR A 143 10.92 23.62 -6.06
C TYR A 143 11.43 24.27 -7.35
N THR A 144 10.72 24.12 -8.47
CA THR A 144 11.17 24.62 -9.78
C THR A 144 11.51 26.13 -9.80
N PRO A 145 10.62 27.05 -9.38
CA PRO A 145 10.94 28.48 -9.36
C PRO A 145 11.96 28.84 -8.26
N LEU A 146 11.98 28.12 -7.13
CA LEU A 146 12.96 28.31 -6.05
C LEU A 146 14.38 27.99 -6.55
N ILE A 147 14.57 26.84 -7.19
CA ILE A 147 15.86 26.44 -7.76
C ILE A 147 16.26 27.41 -8.88
N TRP A 148 15.32 27.81 -9.74
CA TRP A 148 15.62 28.77 -10.81
C TRP A 148 16.11 30.11 -10.27
N ARG A 149 15.52 30.60 -9.18
CA ARG A 149 15.87 31.91 -8.60
C ARG A 149 17.11 31.91 -7.73
N TYR A 150 17.34 30.85 -6.96
CA TYR A 150 18.36 30.84 -5.89
C TYR A 150 19.53 29.91 -6.15
N ALA A 151 19.41 28.92 -7.05
CA ALA A 151 20.53 28.03 -7.35
C ALA A 151 21.53 28.68 -8.30
N GLU A 152 22.81 28.42 -8.04
CA GLU A 152 23.91 28.73 -8.93
C GLU A 152 23.75 27.98 -10.26
N ASP A 153 24.19 28.60 -11.36
CA ASP A 153 24.02 28.06 -12.72
C ASP A 153 24.46 26.58 -12.89
N PRO A 154 25.59 26.09 -12.35
CA PRO A 154 25.99 24.69 -12.51
C PRO A 154 25.08 23.70 -11.76
N LEU A 155 24.41 24.13 -10.69
CA LEU A 155 23.56 23.28 -9.87
C LEU A 155 22.08 23.34 -10.28
N ARG A 156 21.66 24.42 -10.95
CA ARG A 156 20.27 24.66 -11.32
C ARG A 156 19.69 23.52 -12.15
N THR A 157 20.33 23.18 -13.27
CA THR A 157 19.85 22.14 -14.20
C THR A 157 19.85 20.74 -13.59
N PRO A 158 20.94 20.24 -12.94
CA PRO A 158 20.92 18.89 -12.37
C PRO A 158 19.93 18.74 -11.21
N LEU A 159 19.72 19.78 -10.39
CA LEU A 159 18.70 19.75 -9.33
C LEU A 159 17.30 19.66 -9.91
N LEU A 160 16.98 20.50 -10.91
CA LEU A 160 15.70 20.42 -11.62
C LEU A 160 15.49 19.04 -12.24
N LEU A 161 16.50 18.49 -12.91
CA LEU A 161 16.40 17.16 -13.50
C LEU A 161 16.13 16.09 -12.43
N ALA A 162 16.87 16.12 -11.32
CA ALA A 162 16.74 15.14 -10.25
C ALA A 162 15.33 15.14 -9.63
N ILE A 163 14.76 16.32 -9.32
CA ILE A 163 13.41 16.39 -8.73
C ILE A 163 12.33 15.93 -9.71
N TRP A 164 12.48 16.22 -11.00
CA TRP A 164 11.50 15.84 -12.02
C TRP A 164 11.59 14.35 -12.37
N VAL A 165 12.79 13.76 -12.34
CA VAL A 165 12.97 12.30 -12.44
C VAL A 165 12.35 11.60 -11.24
N ALA A 166 12.59 12.10 -10.02
CA ALA A 166 11.97 11.54 -8.82
C ALA A 166 10.44 11.61 -8.91
N ALA A 167 9.88 12.71 -9.41
CA ALA A 167 8.45 12.86 -9.60
C ALA A 167 7.87 11.97 -10.71
N ALA A 168 8.66 11.61 -11.73
CA ALA A 168 8.22 10.69 -12.78
C ALA A 168 8.26 9.22 -12.34
N VAL A 169 9.10 8.88 -11.36
CA VAL A 169 9.25 7.52 -10.81
C VAL A 169 8.23 7.23 -9.70
N GLY A 170 7.84 8.25 -8.92
CA GLY A 170 6.84 8.15 -7.84
C GLY A 170 5.42 7.98 -8.35
#